data_AF-A0A950XSJ3-F1
#
_entry.id   AF-A0A950XSJ3-F1
#
_cell.length_a   1.000
_cell.length_b   1.000
_cell.length_c   1.000
_cell.angle_alpha   90.00
_cell.angle_beta   90.00
_cell.angle_gamma   90.00
#
_symmetry.space_group_name_H-M   'P 1'
#
loop_
_entity.id
_entity.type
_entity.pdbx_description
1 polymer ?
#
loop_
_entity_poly.entity_id
_entity_poly.type
_entity_poly.pdbx_seq_one_letter_code
_entity_poly.pdbx_strand_id
1 'polypeptide(L)'
;MRPAVLLVLSAAALPAQWLNYPTPGIPRTTGGKPNLQAPAPRAADGHPDLSGIWQPEDNRPCATFGCADMNVPQEFFNIGWGLKDGLPYQPWAAELVKKRMARNGMDDPTSHCLPGGPVKGHTERLFRKIVQATGLILILNERNVSYRQILTDDRPLPEDPNPSFNGYSVGRWEADTLVVHTNGLQDGLWLDRNGSPLTAAAKLTERFHRLNFGKMEVDVTVDDPKAYTAPWTVKVTHNIVPDTELLDYLCLENEKDGAHLVGK
;
A
#
# COMPACT_ATOMS: atom_id res chain seq x y z
N MET A 1 8.70 66.68 6.30
CA MET A 1 8.13 65.36 6.69
C MET A 1 7.88 64.58 5.40
N ARG A 2 8.60 63.47 5.18
CA ARG A 2 8.39 62.59 4.01
C ARG A 2 7.44 61.47 4.43
N PRO A 3 6.32 61.21 3.73
CA PRO A 3 5.44 60.11 4.08
C PRO A 3 6.09 58.79 3.64
N ALA A 4 6.23 57.85 4.57
CA ALA A 4 6.59 56.47 4.26
C ALA A 4 5.33 55.74 3.79
N VAL A 5 5.34 55.25 2.56
CA VAL A 5 4.30 54.38 2.01
C VAL A 5 4.59 52.97 2.50
N LEU A 6 3.72 52.44 3.38
CA LEU A 6 3.76 51.03 3.78
C LEU A 6 3.18 50.20 2.62
N LEU A 7 4.03 49.44 1.93
CA LEU A 7 3.59 48.44 0.97
C LEU A 7 3.13 47.19 1.73
N VAL A 8 1.82 46.95 1.78
CA VAL A 8 1.26 45.70 2.28
C VAL A 8 1.39 44.65 1.16
N LEU A 9 2.40 43.79 1.27
CA LEU A 9 2.52 42.59 0.45
C LEU A 9 1.45 41.58 0.92
N SER A 10 0.33 41.54 0.21
CA SER A 10 -0.64 40.45 0.33
C SER A 10 0.00 39.18 -0.23
N ALA A 11 0.37 38.26 0.66
CA ALA A 11 0.73 36.90 0.28
C ALA A 11 -0.51 36.21 -0.29
N ALA A 12 -0.64 36.19 -1.62
CA ALA A 12 -1.61 35.33 -2.27
C ALA A 12 -1.22 33.89 -1.95
N ALA A 13 -2.06 33.17 -1.22
CA ALA A 13 -1.95 31.73 -1.11
C ALA A 13 -2.13 31.17 -2.52
N LEU A 14 -1.02 30.85 -3.19
CA LEU A 14 -1.05 30.09 -4.44
C LEU A 14 -1.69 28.74 -4.07
N PRO A 15 -2.88 28.38 -4.61
CA PRO A 15 -3.35 27.01 -4.49
C PRO A 15 -2.23 26.08 -4.94
N ALA A 16 -1.84 25.15 -4.05
CA ALA A 16 -0.87 24.13 -4.37
C ALA A 16 -1.29 23.46 -5.69
N GLN A 17 -0.34 23.30 -6.62
CA GLN A 17 -0.57 22.91 -8.02
C GLN A 17 -0.90 21.40 -8.16
N TRP A 18 -1.81 20.89 -7.33
CA TRP A 18 -2.26 19.52 -7.41
C TRP A 18 -3.25 19.35 -8.58
N LEU A 19 -3.10 18.25 -9.31
CA LEU A 19 -4.00 17.89 -10.40
C LEU A 19 -5.37 17.53 -9.83
N ASN A 20 -6.37 18.39 -10.08
CA ASN A 20 -7.77 18.15 -9.75
C ASN A 20 -8.56 17.82 -11.03
N TYR A 21 -8.16 16.74 -11.72
CA TYR A 21 -8.84 16.30 -12.93
C TYR A 21 -10.01 15.41 -12.57
N PRO A 22 -11.27 15.78 -12.89
CA PRO A 22 -12.41 14.92 -12.61
C PRO A 22 -12.24 13.55 -13.25
N THR A 23 -12.29 12.47 -12.46
CA THR A 23 -12.18 11.12 -13.01
C THR A 23 -13.42 10.85 -13.87
N PRO A 24 -13.26 10.49 -15.16
CA PRO A 24 -14.39 10.21 -16.04
C PRO A 24 -15.15 8.95 -15.62
N GLY A 25 -16.45 8.91 -15.89
CA GLY A 25 -17.27 7.69 -15.76
C GLY A 25 -17.59 7.24 -14.33
N ILE A 26 -17.18 7.99 -13.30
CA ILE A 26 -17.46 7.63 -11.91
C ILE A 26 -18.87 8.07 -11.47
N PRO A 27 -19.54 7.35 -10.56
CA PRO A 27 -20.81 7.78 -9.97
C PRO A 27 -20.64 9.11 -9.23
N ARG A 28 -21.57 10.05 -9.44
CA ARG A 28 -21.58 11.36 -8.76
C ARG A 28 -22.94 11.65 -8.13
N THR A 29 -22.89 12.40 -7.03
CA THR A 29 -24.07 13.00 -6.39
C THR A 29 -24.62 14.15 -7.23
N THR A 30 -25.82 14.63 -6.89
CA THR A 30 -26.42 15.82 -7.55
C THR A 30 -25.54 17.07 -7.46
N GLY A 31 -24.69 17.17 -6.42
CA GLY A 31 -23.71 18.24 -6.25
C GLY A 31 -22.39 18.03 -6.98
N GLY A 32 -22.28 17.04 -7.87
CA GLY A 32 -21.08 16.79 -8.68
C GLY A 32 -19.92 16.09 -7.95
N LYS A 33 -20.05 15.83 -6.64
CA LYS A 33 -19.04 15.08 -5.86
C LYS A 33 -19.12 13.58 -6.15
N PRO A 34 -17.97 12.86 -6.14
CA PRO A 34 -17.95 11.39 -6.22
C PRO A 34 -18.91 10.74 -5.20
N ASN A 35 -19.73 9.81 -5.65
CA ASN A 35 -20.59 9.01 -4.77
C ASN A 35 -19.88 7.72 -4.36
N LEU A 36 -19.13 7.79 -3.26
CA LEU A 36 -18.32 6.67 -2.76
C LEU A 36 -19.16 5.46 -2.29
N GLN A 37 -20.45 5.65 -2.02
CA GLN A 37 -21.35 4.57 -1.58
C GLN A 37 -22.14 3.94 -2.73
N ALA A 38 -21.90 4.36 -3.97
CA ALA A 38 -22.49 3.71 -5.13
C ALA A 38 -22.06 2.22 -5.21
N PRO A 39 -22.84 1.34 -5.85
CA PRO A 39 -22.45 -0.06 -6.06
C PRO A 39 -21.06 -0.18 -6.71
N ALA A 40 -20.36 -1.28 -6.43
CA ALA A 40 -19.09 -1.57 -7.08
C ALA A 40 -19.27 -1.64 -8.62
N PRO A 41 -18.43 -0.95 -9.40
CA PRO A 41 -18.48 -1.05 -10.86
C PRO A 41 -18.13 -2.47 -11.30
N ARG A 42 -18.62 -2.86 -12.48
CA ARG A 42 -18.38 -4.19 -13.07
C ARG A 42 -17.55 -4.03 -14.34
N ALA A 43 -16.58 -4.92 -14.50
CA ALA A 43 -15.82 -5.04 -15.74
C ALA A 43 -16.65 -5.77 -16.82
N ALA A 44 -16.13 -5.81 -18.04
CA ALA A 44 -16.82 -6.41 -19.20
C ALA A 44 -17.10 -7.92 -19.03
N ASP A 45 -16.33 -8.60 -18.17
CA ASP A 45 -16.48 -10.01 -17.83
C ASP A 45 -17.48 -10.26 -16.69
N GLY A 46 -18.10 -9.21 -16.14
CA GLY A 46 -19.11 -9.28 -15.09
C GLY A 46 -18.55 -9.31 -13.65
N HIS A 47 -17.25 -9.50 -13.47
CA HIS A 47 -16.61 -9.40 -12.16
C HIS A 47 -16.53 -7.94 -11.70
N PRO A 48 -16.34 -7.66 -10.40
CA PRO A 48 -16.04 -6.31 -9.95
C PRO A 48 -14.83 -5.73 -10.69
N ASP A 49 -14.96 -4.52 -11.21
CA ASP A 49 -13.83 -3.77 -11.73
C ASP A 49 -13.04 -3.25 -10.52
N LEU A 50 -11.75 -3.57 -10.42
CA LEU A 50 -10.87 -3.09 -9.35
C LEU A 50 -10.11 -1.82 -9.76
N SER A 51 -10.28 -1.35 -11.00
CA SER A 51 -9.56 -0.20 -11.54
C SER A 51 -9.85 1.07 -10.75
N GLY A 52 -8.80 1.87 -10.56
CA GLY A 52 -8.83 3.10 -9.80
C GLY A 52 -7.51 3.39 -9.10
N ILE A 53 -7.40 4.58 -8.51
CA ILE A 53 -6.32 4.95 -7.61
C ILE A 53 -6.79 4.66 -6.19
N TRP A 54 -5.98 3.98 -5.40
CA TRP A 54 -6.31 3.49 -4.07
C TRP A 54 -5.23 3.89 -3.07
N GLN A 55 -5.65 4.09 -1.84
CA GLN A 55 -4.80 4.28 -0.66
C GLN A 55 -5.35 3.46 0.51
N PRO A 56 -4.54 3.07 1.50
CA PRO A 56 -5.05 2.44 2.70
C PRO A 56 -5.98 3.39 3.48
N GLU A 57 -6.95 2.80 4.18
CA GLU A 57 -7.84 3.53 5.08
C GLU A 57 -7.08 4.12 6.27
N ASP A 58 -7.38 5.37 6.60
CA ASP A 58 -6.85 6.01 7.81
C ASP A 58 -7.63 5.50 9.03
N ASN A 59 -7.09 4.48 9.69
CA ASN A 59 -7.67 3.88 10.91
C ASN A 59 -6.89 4.25 12.18
N ARG A 60 -5.86 5.09 12.07
CA ARG A 60 -5.07 5.58 13.20
C ARG A 60 -5.57 6.99 13.59
N PRO A 61 -6.05 7.19 14.83
CA PRO A 61 -6.47 8.52 15.28
C PRO A 61 -5.28 9.46 15.41
N CYS A 62 -5.50 10.74 15.14
CA CYS A 62 -4.49 11.77 15.36
C CYS A 62 -4.16 11.90 16.85
N ALA A 63 -2.91 12.26 17.15
CA ALA A 63 -2.51 12.54 18.52
C ALA A 63 -3.15 13.84 19.01
N THR A 64 -3.18 14.04 20.33
CA THR A 64 -3.68 15.27 20.97
C THR A 64 -2.95 16.54 20.50
N PHE A 65 -1.72 16.40 20.00
CA PHE A 65 -0.90 17.51 19.51
C PHE A 65 -0.96 17.70 17.99
N GLY A 66 -1.86 16.98 17.30
CA GLY A 66 -2.05 17.07 15.85
C GLY A 66 -1.88 15.73 15.13
N CYS A 67 -2.23 15.73 13.84
CA CYS A 67 -1.94 14.64 12.92
C CYS A 67 -0.51 14.80 12.39
N ALA A 68 0.12 13.69 11.99
CA ALA A 68 1.32 13.78 11.17
C ALA A 68 0.94 14.32 9.79
N ASP A 69 1.87 14.98 9.10
CA ASP A 69 1.65 15.49 7.73
C ASP A 69 1.24 14.35 6.77
N MET A 70 1.74 13.13 7.03
CA MET A 70 1.33 11.91 6.37
C MET A 70 0.67 10.96 7.36
N ASN A 71 -0.66 10.80 7.25
CA ASN A 71 -1.39 9.78 7.99
C ASN A 71 -1.09 8.41 7.36
N VAL A 72 -0.79 7.43 8.20
CA VAL A 72 -0.57 6.03 7.80
C VAL A 72 -1.45 5.14 8.69
N PRO A 73 -1.91 3.98 8.19
CA PRO A 73 -2.71 3.05 8.96
C PRO A 73 -1.91 2.43 10.12
N GLN A 74 -2.60 1.82 11.08
CA GLN A 74 -1.96 1.08 12.19
C GLN A 74 -1.08 -0.06 11.65
N GLU A 75 -1.55 -0.74 10.61
CA GLU A 75 -0.91 -1.85 9.89
C GLU A 75 0.47 -1.45 9.34
N PHE A 76 0.68 -0.18 8.99
CA PHE A 76 1.98 0.31 8.53
C PHE A 76 3.05 0.18 9.63
N PHE A 77 2.67 0.42 10.88
CA PHE A 77 3.59 0.30 12.01
C PHE A 77 3.73 -1.16 12.48
N ASN A 78 2.61 -1.86 12.57
CA ASN A 78 2.52 -3.24 13.02
C ASN A 78 1.43 -3.94 12.21
N ILE A 79 1.81 -4.76 11.23
CA ILE A 79 0.82 -5.43 10.35
C ILE A 79 -0.14 -6.31 11.15
N GLY A 80 0.34 -6.89 12.25
CA GLY A 80 -0.44 -7.72 13.16
C GLY A 80 -1.17 -6.97 14.27
N TRP A 81 -1.32 -5.64 14.21
CA TRP A 81 -1.87 -4.85 15.33
C TRP A 81 -3.28 -5.30 15.78
N GLY A 82 -4.11 -5.75 14.84
CA GLY A 82 -5.48 -6.22 15.09
C GLY A 82 -5.56 -7.67 15.56
N LEU A 83 -4.46 -8.41 15.57
CA LEU A 83 -4.42 -9.79 16.06
C LEU A 83 -4.27 -9.79 17.58
N LYS A 84 -5.20 -10.48 18.26
CA LYS A 84 -5.26 -10.53 19.73
C LYS A 84 -3.92 -10.89 20.38
N ASP A 85 -3.22 -11.87 19.82
CA ASP A 85 -1.95 -12.40 20.35
C ASP A 85 -0.73 -11.90 19.55
N GLY A 86 -0.92 -10.95 18.62
CA GLY A 86 0.09 -10.49 17.68
C GLY A 86 0.42 -11.51 16.58
N LEU A 87 1.51 -11.27 15.84
CA LEU A 87 1.98 -12.22 14.83
C LEU A 87 2.61 -13.46 15.49
N PRO A 88 2.35 -14.67 14.97
CA PRO A 88 2.85 -15.93 15.53
C PRO A 88 4.31 -16.17 15.13
N TYR A 89 5.24 -15.34 15.60
CA TYR A 89 6.66 -15.44 15.24
C TYR A 89 7.30 -16.74 15.72
N GLN A 90 8.23 -17.26 14.92
CA GLN A 90 9.29 -18.14 15.41
C GLN A 90 10.19 -17.38 16.40
N PRO A 91 10.86 -18.06 17.36
CA PRO A 91 11.67 -17.39 18.37
C PRO A 91 12.74 -16.44 17.80
N TRP A 92 13.44 -16.85 16.72
CA TRP A 92 14.45 -16.01 16.09
C TRP A 92 13.85 -14.74 15.46
N ALA A 93 12.66 -14.83 14.87
CA ALA A 93 11.97 -13.73 14.23
C ALA A 93 11.50 -12.71 15.28
N ALA A 94 10.97 -13.18 16.41
CA ALA A 94 10.62 -12.32 17.54
C ALA A 94 11.83 -11.54 18.07
N GLU A 95 12.98 -12.20 18.24
CA GLU A 95 14.22 -11.53 18.66
C GLU A 95 14.75 -10.55 17.61
N LEU A 96 14.61 -10.87 16.32
CA LEU A 96 14.99 -9.97 15.24
C LEU A 96 14.14 -8.69 15.23
N VAL A 97 12.81 -8.81 15.38
CA VAL A 97 11.90 -7.65 15.46
C VAL A 97 12.28 -6.75 16.64
N LYS A 98 12.52 -7.32 17.83
CA LYS A 98 12.99 -6.54 19.00
C LYS A 98 14.27 -5.75 18.69
N LYS A 99 15.25 -6.38 18.04
CA LYS A 99 16.52 -5.73 17.64
C LYS A 99 16.28 -4.60 16.64
N ARG A 100 15.46 -4.83 15.61
CA ARG A 100 15.10 -3.83 14.59
C ARG A 100 14.41 -2.62 15.22
N MET A 101 13.44 -2.85 16.09
CA MET A 101 12.75 -1.79 16.83
C MET A 101 13.69 -1.01 17.75
N ALA A 102 14.60 -1.69 18.45
CA ALA A 102 15.60 -1.04 19.29
C ALA A 102 16.52 -0.11 18.49
N ARG A 103 16.80 -0.45 17.23
CA ARG A 103 17.58 0.37 16.27
C ARG A 103 16.72 1.32 15.43
N ASN A 104 15.50 1.65 15.88
CA ASN A 104 14.56 2.53 15.18
C ASN A 104 14.22 2.12 13.74
N GLY A 105 14.40 0.84 13.38
CA GLY A 105 14.13 0.36 12.04
C GLY A 105 15.08 0.91 10.97
N MET A 106 16.28 1.38 11.34
CA MET A 106 17.23 1.98 10.39
C MET A 106 17.63 1.08 9.22
N ASP A 107 17.48 -0.25 9.38
CA ASP A 107 17.80 -1.26 8.38
C ASP A 107 16.57 -1.64 7.49
N ASP A 108 15.48 -0.88 7.56
CA ASP A 108 14.29 -1.10 6.73
C ASP A 108 14.64 -0.90 5.24
N PRO A 109 14.43 -1.91 4.36
CA PRO A 109 14.75 -1.79 2.94
C PRO A 109 14.13 -0.57 2.26
N THR A 110 12.91 -0.20 2.65
CA THR A 110 12.20 0.95 2.05
C THR A 110 12.80 2.30 2.43
N SER A 111 13.50 2.38 3.58
CA SER A 111 14.27 3.56 3.98
C SER A 111 15.53 3.74 3.14
N HIS A 112 15.99 2.68 2.48
CA HIS A 112 17.11 2.69 1.52
C HIS A 112 16.60 2.64 0.06
N CYS A 113 15.36 3.08 -0.16
CA CYS A 113 14.70 3.15 -1.45
C CYS A 113 14.57 1.81 -2.20
N LEU A 114 14.70 0.67 -1.51
CA LEU A 114 14.37 -0.64 -2.05
C LEU A 114 12.86 -0.91 -1.94
N PRO A 115 12.26 -1.70 -2.84
CA PRO A 115 10.84 -2.03 -2.74
C PRO A 115 10.48 -2.80 -1.45
N GLY A 116 9.30 -2.54 -0.88
CA GLY A 116 8.80 -3.20 0.34
C GLY A 116 8.09 -4.53 0.10
N GLY A 117 7.83 -4.89 -1.16
CA GLY A 117 7.05 -6.06 -1.54
C GLY A 117 5.54 -5.90 -1.36
N PRO A 118 4.74 -6.94 -1.67
CA PRO A 118 3.29 -6.82 -1.81
C PRO A 118 2.56 -6.41 -0.53
N VAL A 119 2.91 -7.05 0.60
CA VAL A 119 2.20 -6.87 1.87
C VAL A 119 2.41 -5.46 2.43
N LYS A 120 3.67 -5.05 2.60
CA LYS A 120 4.00 -3.71 3.11
C LYS A 120 3.38 -2.64 2.23
N GLY A 121 3.43 -2.86 0.93
CA GLY A 121 2.80 -2.00 -0.04
C GLY A 121 1.35 -1.65 0.31
N HIS A 122 0.50 -2.61 0.73
CA HIS A 122 -0.91 -2.35 1.05
C HIS A 122 -1.10 -1.36 2.21
N THR A 123 -0.06 -1.16 3.01
CA THR A 123 -0.10 -0.31 4.20
C THR A 123 0.60 1.03 4.01
N GLU A 124 1.38 1.18 2.93
CA GLU A 124 2.04 2.45 2.62
C GLU A 124 1.00 3.50 2.20
N ARG A 125 1.22 4.76 2.61
CA ARG A 125 0.31 5.86 2.30
C ARG A 125 0.36 6.32 0.84
N LEU A 126 1.37 5.89 0.08
CA LEU A 126 1.53 6.25 -1.31
C LEU A 126 0.49 5.55 -2.20
N PHE A 127 0.04 6.26 -3.22
CA PHE A 127 -1.04 5.83 -4.09
C PHE A 127 -0.69 4.60 -4.92
N ARG A 128 -1.71 3.81 -5.20
CA ARG A 128 -1.67 2.63 -6.06
C ARG A 128 -2.71 2.76 -7.13
N LYS A 129 -2.30 2.78 -8.40
CA LYS A 129 -3.24 2.69 -9.52
C LYS A 129 -3.39 1.25 -9.96
N ILE A 130 -4.59 0.71 -9.82
CA ILE A 130 -4.96 -0.59 -10.37
C ILE A 130 -5.50 -0.37 -11.78
N VAL A 131 -4.99 -1.14 -12.73
CA VAL A 131 -5.51 -1.26 -14.09
C VAL A 131 -5.90 -2.71 -14.31
N GLN A 132 -7.20 -2.97 -14.47
CA GLN A 132 -7.72 -4.29 -14.77
C GLN A 132 -7.87 -4.45 -16.29
N ALA A 133 -7.07 -5.34 -16.87
CA ALA A 133 -7.14 -5.73 -18.27
C ALA A 133 -7.50 -7.22 -18.38
N THR A 134 -7.88 -7.67 -19.57
CA THR A 134 -8.12 -9.09 -19.83
C THR A 134 -6.81 -9.88 -19.65
N GLY A 135 -6.81 -10.86 -18.73
CA GLY A 135 -5.65 -11.71 -18.44
C GLY A 135 -4.54 -11.06 -17.60
N LEU A 136 -4.68 -9.79 -17.21
CA LEU A 136 -3.67 -9.07 -16.42
C LEU A 136 -4.32 -8.00 -15.55
N ILE A 137 -3.96 -7.98 -14.27
CA ILE A 137 -4.14 -6.83 -13.39
C ILE A 137 -2.78 -6.22 -13.11
N LEU A 138 -2.63 -4.93 -13.41
CA LEU A 138 -1.42 -4.16 -13.14
C LEU A 138 -1.66 -3.26 -11.93
N ILE A 139 -0.76 -3.32 -10.96
CA ILE A 139 -0.70 -2.37 -9.84
C ILE A 139 0.53 -1.49 -10.05
N LEU A 140 0.29 -0.23 -10.40
CA LEU A 140 1.30 0.81 -10.45
C LEU A 140 1.38 1.49 -9.09
N ASN A 141 2.57 1.63 -8.54
CA ASN A 141 2.80 2.28 -7.26
C ASN A 141 3.43 3.65 -7.52
N GLU A 142 2.94 4.67 -6.82
CA GLU A 142 3.56 6.00 -6.78
C GLU A 142 5.03 5.90 -6.33
N ARG A 143 5.32 5.04 -5.34
CA ARG A 143 6.68 4.79 -4.87
C ARG A 143 7.58 4.18 -5.96
N ASN A 144 8.65 4.89 -6.26
CA ASN A 144 9.73 4.52 -7.17
C ASN A 144 9.24 4.10 -8.56
N VAL A 145 8.06 4.58 -8.98
CA VAL A 145 7.39 4.21 -10.25
C VAL A 145 7.36 2.68 -10.44
N SER A 146 7.22 1.96 -9.32
CA SER A 146 7.34 0.51 -9.30
C SER A 146 6.01 -0.15 -9.67
N TYR A 147 6.06 -1.36 -10.21
CA TYR A 147 4.86 -2.07 -10.62
C TYR A 147 4.83 -3.51 -10.09
N ARG A 148 3.61 -4.04 -9.99
CA ARG A 148 3.33 -5.46 -9.76
C ARG A 148 2.34 -5.94 -10.79
N GLN A 149 2.57 -7.13 -11.33
CA GLN A 149 1.66 -7.80 -12.25
C GLN A 149 0.97 -8.94 -11.51
N ILE A 150 -0.33 -9.09 -11.72
CA ILE A 150 -1.13 -10.24 -11.31
C ILE A 150 -1.72 -10.84 -12.59
N LEU A 151 -1.22 -12.01 -12.96
CA LEU A 151 -1.64 -12.69 -14.18
C LEU A 151 -2.96 -13.42 -13.92
N THR A 152 -3.98 -13.12 -14.70
CA THR A 152 -5.35 -13.65 -14.55
C THR A 152 -5.77 -14.50 -15.74
N ASP A 153 -4.79 -15.10 -16.43
CA ASP A 153 -4.95 -15.90 -17.65
C ASP A 153 -4.77 -17.41 -17.39
N ASP A 154 -5.13 -17.85 -16.19
CA ASP A 154 -5.14 -19.26 -15.73
C ASP A 154 -3.78 -19.98 -15.73
N ARG A 155 -2.68 -19.29 -15.99
CA ARG A 155 -1.34 -19.89 -15.88
C ARG A 155 -0.98 -20.20 -14.42
N PRO A 156 -0.18 -21.24 -14.16
CA PRO A 156 0.30 -21.54 -12.80
C PRO A 156 1.41 -20.58 -12.37
N LEU A 157 1.68 -20.54 -11.06
CA LEU A 157 2.90 -19.93 -10.54
C LEU A 157 4.14 -20.71 -11.00
N PRO A 158 5.29 -20.04 -11.17
CA PRO A 158 6.55 -20.73 -11.45
C PRO A 158 6.93 -21.67 -10.30
N GLU A 159 7.45 -22.86 -10.63
CA GLU A 159 7.91 -23.85 -9.64
C GLU A 159 9.26 -23.45 -9.00
N ASP A 160 10.19 -22.92 -9.81
CA ASP A 160 11.51 -22.43 -9.37
C ASP A 160 11.74 -20.97 -9.83
N PRO A 161 11.08 -20.00 -9.18
CA PRO A 161 11.19 -18.59 -9.55
C PRO A 161 12.55 -17.98 -9.20
N ASN A 162 13.10 -17.16 -10.10
CA ASN A 162 14.15 -16.23 -9.71
C ASN A 162 13.60 -15.20 -8.71
N PRO A 163 14.17 -15.07 -7.50
CA PRO A 163 13.59 -14.21 -6.47
C PRO A 163 13.45 -12.74 -6.91
N SER A 164 12.35 -12.11 -6.51
CA SER A 164 12.12 -10.68 -6.76
C SER A 164 11.37 -10.02 -5.59
N PHE A 165 11.45 -8.70 -5.48
CA PHE A 165 10.77 -7.95 -4.43
C PHE A 165 9.24 -8.14 -4.41
N ASN A 166 8.62 -8.19 -5.59
CA ASN A 166 7.15 -8.33 -5.73
C ASN A 166 6.71 -9.79 -5.91
N GLY A 167 7.64 -10.71 -6.10
CA GLY A 167 7.35 -12.10 -6.44
C GLY A 167 6.60 -12.23 -7.78
N TYR A 168 5.99 -13.39 -7.96
CA TYR A 168 5.13 -13.71 -9.09
C TYR A 168 3.71 -13.91 -8.59
N SER A 169 2.73 -13.28 -9.22
CA SER A 169 1.33 -13.37 -8.81
C SER A 169 0.45 -13.94 -9.90
N VAL A 170 -0.42 -14.87 -9.52
CA VAL A 170 -1.53 -15.34 -10.35
C VAL A 170 -2.85 -15.11 -9.60
N GLY A 171 -3.88 -14.71 -10.32
CA GLY A 171 -5.18 -14.37 -9.75
C GLY A 171 -6.31 -15.14 -10.44
N ARG A 172 -7.32 -15.55 -9.66
CA ARG A 172 -8.55 -16.15 -10.15
C ARG A 172 -9.75 -15.57 -9.42
N TRP A 173 -10.88 -15.46 -10.10
CA TRP A 173 -12.13 -15.01 -9.49
C TRP A 173 -12.82 -16.16 -8.76
N GLU A 174 -13.16 -15.95 -7.49
CA GLU A 174 -14.06 -16.78 -6.71
C GLU A 174 -15.32 -15.95 -6.45
N ALA A 175 -16.31 -16.10 -7.33
CA ALA A 175 -17.44 -15.17 -7.44
C ALA A 175 -16.93 -13.71 -7.58
N ASP A 176 -17.32 -12.81 -6.67
CA ASP A 176 -16.96 -11.38 -6.72
C ASP A 176 -15.64 -11.04 -6.01
N THR A 177 -14.81 -12.05 -5.71
CA THR A 177 -13.54 -11.86 -5.00
C THR A 177 -12.39 -12.35 -5.87
N LEU A 178 -11.43 -11.47 -6.16
CA LEU A 178 -10.20 -11.88 -6.82
C LEU A 178 -9.27 -12.50 -5.77
N VAL A 179 -8.93 -13.77 -5.95
CA VAL A 179 -8.00 -14.51 -5.10
C VAL A 179 -6.67 -14.60 -5.80
N VAL A 180 -5.66 -14.00 -5.18
CA VAL A 180 -4.30 -13.89 -5.72
C VAL A 180 -3.36 -14.73 -4.88
N HIS A 181 -2.56 -15.56 -5.54
CA HIS A 181 -1.47 -16.28 -4.91
C HIS A 181 -0.12 -15.73 -5.38
N THR A 182 0.84 -15.65 -4.46
CA THR A 182 2.19 -15.16 -4.76
C THR A 182 3.28 -16.04 -4.17
N ASN A 183 4.33 -16.30 -4.96
CA ASN A 183 5.58 -16.93 -4.54
C ASN A 183 6.80 -16.20 -5.14
N GLY A 184 8.01 -16.74 -4.93
CA GLY A 184 9.24 -16.20 -5.53
C GLY A 184 9.65 -14.83 -5.00
N LEU A 185 9.26 -14.53 -3.76
CA LEU A 185 9.68 -13.32 -3.07
C LEU A 185 11.15 -13.44 -2.69
N GLN A 186 11.88 -12.32 -2.72
CA GLN A 186 13.23 -12.29 -2.19
C GLN A 186 13.24 -12.35 -0.65
N ASP A 187 14.40 -12.71 -0.11
CA ASP A 187 14.61 -12.71 1.33
C ASP A 187 14.83 -11.29 1.89
N GLY A 188 14.67 -11.15 3.21
CA GLY A 188 14.98 -9.91 3.93
C GLY A 188 13.93 -8.80 3.80
N LEU A 189 12.75 -9.09 3.26
CA LEU A 189 11.63 -8.13 3.21
C LEU A 189 11.07 -7.89 4.62
N TRP A 190 10.51 -6.69 4.82
CA TRP A 190 9.84 -6.29 6.05
C TRP A 190 8.36 -6.08 5.74
N LEU A 191 7.47 -6.59 6.58
CA LEU A 191 6.02 -6.45 6.39
C LEU A 191 5.47 -5.12 6.90
N ASP A 192 6.17 -4.50 7.84
CA ASP A 192 5.77 -3.27 8.52
C ASP A 192 7.01 -2.49 9.01
N ARG A 193 6.79 -1.32 9.60
CA ARG A 193 7.85 -0.47 10.16
C ARG A 193 8.55 -1.09 11.38
N ASN A 194 7.87 -1.93 12.16
CA ASN A 194 8.50 -2.63 13.30
C ASN A 194 9.51 -3.69 12.83
N GLY A 195 9.42 -4.09 11.56
CA GLY A 195 10.37 -4.97 10.93
C GLY A 195 10.04 -6.45 11.10
N SER A 196 8.76 -6.77 11.13
CA SER A 196 8.24 -8.14 10.94
C SER A 196 8.87 -8.77 9.69
N PRO A 197 9.66 -9.86 9.79
CA PRO A 197 10.40 -10.41 8.66
C PRO A 197 9.52 -11.23 7.71
N LEU A 198 9.80 -11.14 6.41
CA LEU A 198 9.28 -12.04 5.39
C LEU A 198 10.46 -12.65 4.64
N THR A 199 10.50 -13.98 4.57
CA THR A 199 11.58 -14.74 3.94
C THR A 199 11.22 -15.18 2.53
N ALA A 200 12.21 -15.65 1.77
CA ALA A 200 11.99 -16.22 0.44
C ALA A 200 11.13 -17.52 0.44
N ALA A 201 10.88 -18.13 1.60
CA ALA A 201 9.98 -19.29 1.71
C ALA A 201 8.50 -18.89 1.73
N ALA A 202 8.20 -17.59 1.83
CA ALA A 202 6.85 -17.10 1.97
C ALA A 202 5.97 -17.39 0.75
N LYS A 203 4.74 -17.78 1.03
CA LYS A 203 3.62 -17.81 0.09
C LYS A 203 2.56 -16.85 0.59
N LEU A 204 2.07 -15.99 -0.30
CA LEU A 204 1.01 -15.05 0.01
C LEU A 204 -0.30 -15.52 -0.63
N THR A 205 -1.40 -15.31 0.08
CA THR A 205 -2.74 -15.36 -0.50
C THR A 205 -3.46 -14.06 -0.17
N GLU A 206 -3.84 -13.31 -1.19
CA GLU A 206 -4.61 -12.07 -1.06
C GLU A 206 -6.02 -12.28 -1.61
N ARG A 207 -7.04 -11.79 -0.92
CA ARG A 207 -8.44 -11.82 -1.38
C ARG A 207 -8.94 -10.39 -1.51
N PHE A 208 -9.07 -9.90 -2.73
CA PHE A 208 -9.54 -8.55 -3.03
C PHE A 208 -11.05 -8.56 -3.18
N HIS A 209 -11.74 -7.83 -2.30
CA HIS A 209 -13.19 -7.71 -2.30
C HIS A 209 -13.60 -6.24 -2.35
N ARG A 210 -14.12 -5.80 -3.50
CA ARG A 210 -14.59 -4.41 -3.69
C ARG A 210 -16.04 -4.28 -3.19
N LEU A 211 -16.20 -3.75 -1.98
CA LEU A 211 -17.49 -3.61 -1.30
C LEU A 211 -18.45 -2.68 -2.04
N ASN A 212 -17.92 -1.56 -2.52
CA ASN A 212 -18.67 -0.52 -3.22
C ASN A 212 -17.72 0.31 -4.11
N PHE A 213 -18.21 1.41 -4.69
CA PHE A 213 -17.36 2.27 -5.51
C PHE A 213 -16.14 2.79 -4.72
N GLY A 214 -16.34 3.16 -3.46
CA GLY A 214 -15.37 3.84 -2.63
C GLY A 214 -14.41 2.97 -1.84
N LYS A 215 -14.75 1.71 -1.58
CA LYS A 215 -14.05 0.88 -0.59
C LYS A 215 -13.77 -0.53 -1.10
N MET A 216 -12.55 -0.99 -0.84
CA MET A 216 -12.08 -2.35 -1.10
C MET A 216 -11.43 -2.92 0.15
N GLU A 217 -11.72 -4.18 0.45
CA GLU A 217 -11.03 -4.94 1.49
C GLU A 217 -10.08 -5.93 0.84
N VAL A 218 -8.88 -6.05 1.41
CA VAL A 218 -7.89 -7.04 0.99
C VAL A 218 -7.53 -7.88 2.21
N ASP A 219 -7.99 -9.13 2.24
CA ASP A 219 -7.51 -10.09 3.23
C ASP A 219 -6.16 -10.63 2.76
N VAL A 220 -5.10 -10.39 3.54
CA VAL A 220 -3.72 -10.81 3.24
C VAL A 220 -3.35 -11.93 4.20
N THR A 221 -3.14 -13.12 3.65
CA THR A 221 -2.64 -14.29 4.37
C THR A 221 -1.17 -14.51 4.05
N VAL A 222 -0.35 -14.63 5.08
CA VAL A 222 1.09 -14.93 4.98
C VAL A 222 1.33 -16.33 5.51
N ASP A 223 1.85 -17.21 4.66
CA ASP A 223 2.38 -18.52 5.02
C ASP A 223 3.89 -18.52 4.81
N ASP A 224 4.64 -18.28 5.88
CA ASP A 224 6.10 -18.36 5.89
C ASP A 224 6.54 -19.18 7.12
N PRO A 225 6.74 -20.50 6.96
CA PRO A 225 7.06 -21.39 8.07
C PRO A 225 8.46 -21.14 8.64
N LYS A 226 9.33 -20.39 7.94
CA LYS A 226 10.65 -20.03 8.47
C LYS A 226 10.54 -18.91 9.48
N ALA A 227 9.67 -17.92 9.26
CA ALA A 227 9.50 -16.76 10.15
C ALA A 227 8.36 -16.91 11.17
N TYR A 228 7.34 -17.73 10.87
CA TYR A 228 6.13 -17.87 11.67
C TYR A 228 5.83 -19.32 12.03
N THR A 229 5.13 -19.55 13.13
CA THR A 229 4.75 -20.89 13.62
C THR A 229 3.46 -21.41 12.98
N ALA A 230 2.66 -20.54 12.38
CA ALA A 230 1.47 -20.86 11.60
C ALA A 230 1.17 -19.73 10.59
N PRO A 231 0.42 -20.01 9.50
CA PRO A 231 -0.13 -18.96 8.66
C PRO A 231 -1.04 -18.03 9.45
N TRP A 232 -1.04 -16.76 9.06
CA TRP A 232 -1.87 -15.74 9.69
C TRP A 232 -2.46 -14.80 8.64
N THR A 233 -3.61 -14.19 8.96
CA THR A 233 -4.37 -13.35 8.04
C THR A 233 -4.70 -12.01 8.69
N VAL A 234 -4.57 -10.93 7.94
CA VAL A 234 -5.00 -9.59 8.32
C VAL A 234 -5.87 -9.00 7.21
N LYS A 235 -6.77 -8.08 7.55
CA LYS A 235 -7.59 -7.36 6.58
C LYS A 235 -7.08 -5.92 6.47
N VAL A 236 -6.79 -5.49 5.26
CA VAL A 236 -6.42 -4.10 4.96
C VAL A 236 -7.51 -3.45 4.12
N THR A 237 -8.13 -2.40 4.65
CA THR A 237 -9.15 -1.63 3.93
C THR A 237 -8.48 -0.54 3.09
N HIS A 238 -8.93 -0.38 1.86
CA HIS A 238 -8.48 0.65 0.93
C HIS A 238 -9.65 1.56 0.53
N ASN A 239 -9.36 2.84 0.40
CA ASN A 239 -10.28 3.85 -0.11
C ASN A 239 -9.85 4.30 -1.52
N ILE A 240 -10.82 4.47 -2.41
CA ILE A 240 -10.56 5.03 -3.74
C ILE A 240 -10.24 6.53 -3.62
N VAL A 241 -9.32 7.01 -4.44
CA VAL A 241 -8.93 8.41 -4.56
C VAL A 241 -9.36 8.91 -5.95
N PRO A 242 -10.59 9.44 -6.09
CA PRO A 242 -11.05 10.01 -7.35
C PRO A 242 -10.52 11.43 -7.54
N ASP A 243 -10.72 11.95 -8.74
CA ASP A 243 -10.47 13.33 -9.13
C ASP A 243 -8.99 13.75 -9.03
N THR A 244 -8.09 12.78 -9.20
CA THR A 244 -6.63 12.96 -9.22
C THR A 244 -5.97 12.05 -10.27
N GLU A 245 -4.64 12.12 -10.39
CA GLU A 245 -3.84 11.21 -11.20
C GLU A 245 -2.63 10.70 -10.41
N LEU A 246 -2.15 9.51 -10.75
CA LEU A 246 -0.94 8.94 -10.15
C LEU A 246 0.27 9.74 -10.61
N LEU A 247 0.97 10.35 -9.65
CA LEU A 247 2.26 11.00 -9.89
C LEU A 247 3.39 10.06 -9.51
N ASP A 248 4.57 10.31 -10.05
CA ASP A 248 5.79 9.64 -9.65
C ASP A 248 6.32 10.21 -8.33
N TYR A 249 6.74 9.31 -7.44
CA TYR A 249 7.53 9.64 -6.27
C TYR A 249 8.82 8.84 -6.32
N LEU A 250 9.96 9.52 -6.49
CA LEU A 250 11.28 8.88 -6.46
C LEU A 250 11.91 9.10 -5.08
N CYS A 251 12.14 8.01 -4.35
CA CYS A 251 12.65 8.07 -2.97
C CYS A 251 14.01 8.77 -2.84
N LEU A 252 14.85 8.72 -3.87
CA LEU A 252 16.16 9.39 -3.89
C LEU A 252 16.11 10.83 -4.44
N GLU A 253 14.96 11.31 -4.89
CA GLU A 253 14.84 12.68 -5.41
C GLU A 253 14.96 13.69 -4.27
N ASN A 254 16.04 14.49 -4.29
CA ASN A 254 16.35 15.48 -3.26
C ASN A 254 16.37 14.88 -1.82
N GLU A 255 16.75 13.61 -1.71
CA GLU A 255 16.93 12.89 -0.45
C GLU A 255 18.07 13.55 0.37
N LYS A 256 17.78 13.91 1.63
CA LYS A 256 18.72 14.57 2.55
C LYS A 256 18.70 13.98 3.95
N ASP A 257 17.74 13.11 4.23
CA ASP A 257 17.45 12.56 5.55
C ASP A 257 18.14 11.21 5.78
N GLY A 258 18.69 10.57 4.75
CA GLY A 258 19.39 9.28 4.85
C GLY A 258 20.58 9.34 5.82
N ALA A 259 21.30 10.47 5.85
CA ALA A 259 22.38 10.70 6.82
C ALA A 259 21.88 10.82 8.28
N HIS A 260 20.58 11.07 8.48
CA HIS A 260 19.92 11.16 9.77
C HIS A 260 19.26 9.84 10.19
N LEU A 261 19.28 8.79 9.34
CA LEU A 261 18.85 7.43 9.67
C LEU A 261 19.87 6.72 10.56
N VAL A 262 20.02 7.21 11.79
CA VAL A 262 20.88 6.61 12.81
C VAL A 262 20.08 5.68 13.71
N GLY A 263 20.66 4.53 14.05
CA GLY A 263 20.14 3.67 15.11
C GLY A 263 20.25 4.36 16.47
N LYS A 264 19.56 3.81 17.48
CA LYS A 264 19.77 4.23 18.87
C LYS A 264 21.11 3.74 19.41
#